data_AF-A0A5E4ISG9-F1
#
_entry.id   AF-A0A5E4ISG9-F1
#
_cell.length_a   1.000
_cell.length_b   1.000
_cell.length_c   1.000
_cell.angle_alpha   90.00
_cell.angle_beta   90.00
_cell.angle_gamma   90.00
#
_symmetry.space_group_name_H-M   'P 1'
#
loop_
_entity.id
_entity.type
_entity.pdbx_description
1 polymer ?
#
loop_
_entity_poly.entity_id
_entity_poly.type
_entity_poly.pdbx_seq_one_letter_code
_entity_poly.pdbx_strand_id
1 'polypeptide(L)'
;MDALKALTVLSLFVFLGAFAVSYYTQPEGATPFSPPYAYQPADFWSIVNSFFFVLIGSALFFGFSAPLVLGIEGWKYGSLFAAKAIPSFDLLFILPQFVAAFAAILIGQGMIKDYEGSGVLYEHWRRGVKYLLAALFLFGLLLIVRRMF
;
A
#
# COMPACT_ATOMS: atom_id res chain seq x y z
N MET A 1 11.24 -10.13 18.02
CA MET A 1 10.33 -10.16 16.85
C MET A 1 11.08 -9.50 15.70
N ASP A 2 11.27 -10.16 14.55
CA ASP A 2 12.02 -9.60 13.42
C ASP A 2 11.39 -8.27 12.96
N ALA A 3 12.18 -7.21 12.78
CA ALA A 3 11.68 -5.88 12.40
C ALA A 3 10.80 -5.90 11.13
N LEU A 4 11.11 -6.79 10.18
CA LEU A 4 10.27 -7.08 9.00
C LEU A 4 8.84 -7.49 9.38
N LYS A 5 8.69 -8.45 10.31
CA LYS A 5 7.38 -8.93 10.77
C LYS A 5 6.65 -7.81 11.52
N ALA A 6 7.36 -7.08 12.37
CA ALA A 6 6.79 -5.96 13.12
C ALA A 6 6.23 -4.88 12.20
N LEU A 7 7.01 -4.43 11.21
CA LEU A 7 6.57 -3.42 10.24
C LEU A 7 5.40 -3.91 9.38
N THR A 8 5.43 -5.17 8.92
CA THR A 8 4.34 -5.72 8.11
C THR A 8 3.02 -5.79 8.88
N VAL A 9 3.08 -6.27 10.13
CA VAL A 9 1.90 -6.36 11.01
C VAL A 9 1.40 -4.96 11.37
N LEU A 10 2.31 -4.05 11.71
CA LEU A 10 1.96 -2.65 12.00
C LEU A 10 1.30 -1.98 10.80
N SER A 11 1.83 -2.17 9.59
CA SER A 11 1.24 -1.70 8.34
C SER A 11 -0.20 -2.17 8.14
N LEU A 12 -0.49 -3.44 8.43
CA LEU A 12 -1.85 -3.98 8.36
C LEU A 12 -2.78 -3.32 9.38
N PHE A 13 -2.35 -3.24 10.64
CA PHE A 13 -3.19 -2.64 11.69
C PHE A 13 -3.41 -1.14 11.50
N VAL A 14 -2.39 -0.41 11.04
CA VAL A 14 -2.52 1.03 10.74
C VAL A 14 -3.48 1.24 9.57
N PHE A 15 -3.39 0.43 8.50
CA PHE A 15 -4.37 0.47 7.41
C PHE A 15 -5.79 0.21 7.91
N LEU A 16 -6.00 -0.90 8.64
CA LEU A 16 -7.32 -1.29 9.13
C LEU A 16 -7.90 -0.27 10.10
N GLY A 17 -7.07 0.28 11.00
CA GLY A 17 -7.45 1.32 11.93
C GLY A 17 -7.85 2.62 11.22
N ALA A 18 -7.02 3.08 10.27
CA ALA A 18 -7.32 4.27 9.46
C ALA A 18 -8.58 4.08 8.60
N PHE A 19 -8.75 2.90 7.99
CA PHE A 19 -9.94 2.53 7.25
C PHE A 19 -11.18 2.56 8.13
N ALA A 20 -11.15 1.88 9.28
CA ALA A 20 -12.29 1.80 10.19
C ALA A 20 -12.66 3.18 10.75
N VAL A 21 -11.68 3.96 11.20
CA VAL A 21 -11.93 5.33 11.68
C VAL A 21 -12.58 6.14 10.58
N SER A 22 -12.02 6.15 9.38
CA SER A 22 -12.59 6.90 8.26
C SER A 22 -14.01 6.44 7.92
N TYR A 23 -14.23 5.13 7.85
CA TYR A 23 -15.52 4.54 7.50
C TYR A 23 -16.62 4.85 8.53
N TYR A 24 -16.33 4.73 9.83
CA TYR A 24 -17.34 4.87 10.89
C TYR A 24 -17.53 6.30 11.39
N THR A 25 -16.55 7.18 11.19
CA THR A 25 -16.64 8.58 11.67
C THR A 25 -17.04 9.57 10.59
N GLN A 26 -17.05 9.17 9.32
CA GLN A 26 -17.38 10.09 8.24
C GLN A 26 -18.90 10.23 8.10
N PRO A 27 -19.46 11.44 8.27
CA PRO A 27 -20.88 11.66 8.11
C PRO A 27 -21.31 11.47 6.65
N GLU A 28 -22.54 11.00 6.44
CA GLU A 28 -23.12 10.87 5.10
C GLU A 28 -23.08 12.24 4.39
N GLY A 29 -22.49 12.27 3.19
CA GLY A 29 -22.35 13.50 2.38
C GLY A 29 -21.11 14.34 2.67
N ALA A 30 -20.22 13.94 3.59
CA ALA A 30 -18.95 14.62 3.81
C ALA A 30 -17.99 14.44 2.63
N THR A 31 -17.12 15.43 2.41
CA THR A 31 -16.06 15.32 1.39
C THR A 31 -15.09 14.20 1.76
N PRO A 32 -14.76 13.29 0.83
CA PRO A 32 -13.77 12.24 1.04
C PRO A 32 -12.39 12.78 1.42
N PHE A 33 -11.61 11.96 2.12
CA PHE A 33 -10.22 12.29 2.43
C PHE A 33 -9.44 12.51 1.13
N SER A 34 -8.72 13.63 1.06
CA SER A 34 -7.85 13.94 -0.07
C SER A 34 -6.44 13.43 0.24
N PRO A 35 -5.97 12.37 -0.46
CA PRO A 35 -4.62 11.87 -0.23
C PRO A 35 -3.56 12.86 -0.76
N PRO A 36 -2.29 12.77 -0.32
CA PRO A 36 -1.21 13.66 -0.74
C PRO A 36 -0.68 13.32 -2.15
N TYR A 37 -1.57 12.96 -3.07
CA TYR A 37 -1.32 12.73 -4.48
C TYR A 37 -2.64 12.90 -5.25
N ALA A 38 -2.55 13.15 -6.56
CA ALA A 38 -3.73 13.31 -7.40
C ALA A 38 -4.51 11.98 -7.49
N TYR A 39 -5.73 11.98 -6.93
CA TYR A 39 -6.63 10.83 -6.96
C TYR A 39 -8.06 11.27 -7.27
N GLN A 40 -8.62 10.71 -8.34
CA GLN A 40 -10.03 10.77 -8.67
C GLN A 40 -10.63 9.35 -8.59
N PRO A 41 -11.81 9.19 -7.99
CA PRO A 41 -12.49 7.91 -7.96
C PRO A 41 -12.72 7.39 -9.37
N ALA A 42 -12.57 6.08 -9.50
CA ALA A 42 -12.71 5.33 -10.73
C ALA A 42 -11.77 5.65 -11.91
N ASP A 43 -10.92 6.67 -11.81
CA ASP A 43 -9.96 7.03 -12.86
C ASP A 43 -8.75 6.07 -12.89
N PHE A 44 -8.34 5.69 -14.10
CA PHE A 44 -7.24 4.75 -14.34
C PHE A 44 -5.90 5.28 -13.79
N TRP A 45 -5.57 6.54 -14.09
CA TRP A 45 -4.30 7.14 -13.67
C TRP A 45 -4.22 7.31 -12.17
N SER A 46 -5.35 7.59 -11.53
CA SER A 46 -5.48 7.70 -10.08
C SER A 46 -5.17 6.38 -9.36
N ILE A 47 -5.60 5.24 -9.92
CA ILE A 47 -5.27 3.91 -9.39
C ILE A 47 -3.78 3.59 -9.54
N VAL A 48 -3.20 3.94 -10.71
CA VAL A 48 -1.75 3.80 -10.96
C VAL A 48 -0.95 4.67 -9.99
N ASN A 49 -1.33 5.93 -9.80
CA ASN A 49 -0.68 6.85 -8.87
C ASN A 49 -0.74 6.33 -7.44
N SER A 50 -1.89 5.79 -7.01
CA SER A 50 -2.05 5.19 -5.69
C SER A 50 -1.10 3.99 -5.48
N PHE A 51 -0.96 3.11 -6.48
CA PHE A 51 -0.01 2.00 -6.40
C PHE A 51 1.44 2.48 -6.26
N PHE A 52 1.86 3.44 -7.09
CA PHE A 52 3.23 3.97 -7.03
C PHE A 52 3.49 4.81 -5.79
N PHE A 53 2.49 5.52 -5.28
CA PHE A 53 2.57 6.19 -3.99
C PHE A 53 2.88 5.20 -2.88
N VAL A 54 2.19 4.06 -2.82
CA VAL A 54 2.49 3.04 -1.81
C VAL A 54 3.87 2.44 -2.01
N LEU A 55 4.24 2.08 -3.24
CA LEU A 55 5.52 1.48 -3.54
C LEU A 55 6.69 2.40 -3.16
N ILE A 56 6.70 3.63 -3.70
CA ILE A 56 7.78 4.59 -3.50
C ILE A 56 7.76 5.07 -2.06
N GLY A 57 6.58 5.44 -1.54
CA GLY A 57 6.41 5.91 -0.18
C GLY A 57 6.87 4.88 0.84
N SER A 58 6.56 3.59 0.64
CA SER A 58 6.99 2.51 1.53
C SER A 58 8.47 2.19 1.42
N ALA A 59 9.12 2.50 0.29
CA ALA A 59 10.56 2.31 0.13
C ALA A 59 11.39 3.39 0.85
N LEU A 60 10.80 4.54 1.16
CA LEU A 60 11.45 5.59 1.93
C LEU A 60 11.86 5.08 3.31
N PHE A 61 12.94 5.64 3.84
CA PHE A 61 13.50 5.28 5.15
C PHE A 61 13.60 3.76 5.32
N PHE A 62 14.04 3.03 4.30
CA PHE A 62 14.28 1.57 4.36
C PHE A 62 13.06 0.74 4.83
N GLY A 63 11.85 1.14 4.45
CA GLY A 63 10.64 0.41 4.83
C GLY A 63 9.91 0.95 6.05
N PHE A 64 10.53 1.84 6.83
CA PHE A 64 9.93 2.34 8.08
C PHE A 64 8.72 3.24 7.85
N SER A 65 8.58 3.87 6.68
CA SER A 65 7.42 4.69 6.31
C SER A 65 6.20 3.89 5.86
N ALA A 66 6.35 2.58 5.58
CA ALA A 66 5.28 1.75 5.03
C ALA A 66 3.97 1.79 5.86
N PRO A 67 4.00 1.78 7.21
CA PRO A 67 2.76 1.89 8.00
C PRO A 67 2.03 3.21 7.79
N LEU A 68 2.75 4.33 7.71
CA LEU A 68 2.18 5.65 7.54
C LEU A 68 1.53 5.79 6.17
N VAL A 69 2.23 5.32 5.13
CA VAL A 69 1.76 5.31 3.74
C VAL A 69 0.51 4.46 3.57
N LEU A 70 0.47 3.27 4.18
CA LEU A 70 -0.73 2.43 4.20
C LEU A 70 -1.85 3.01 5.07
N GLY A 71 -1.54 3.78 6.11
CA GLY A 71 -2.54 4.55 6.87
C GLY A 71 -3.26 5.58 5.99
N ILE A 72 -2.53 6.29 5.13
CA ILE A 72 -3.10 7.23 4.16
C ILE A 72 -4.04 6.50 3.18
N GLU A 73 -3.65 5.34 2.68
CA GLU A 73 -4.52 4.50 1.86
C GLU A 73 -5.75 4.02 2.64
N GLY A 74 -5.59 3.65 3.91
CA GLY A 74 -6.68 3.29 4.80
C GLY A 74 -7.70 4.41 4.93
N TRP A 75 -7.26 5.64 5.24
CA TRP A 75 -8.14 6.80 5.31
C TRP A 75 -8.85 7.07 3.99
N LYS A 76 -8.12 7.01 2.88
CA LYS A 76 -8.68 7.21 1.54
C LYS A 76 -9.75 6.16 1.23
N TYR A 77 -9.43 4.87 1.29
CA TYR A 77 -10.38 3.80 0.98
C TYR A 77 -11.57 3.79 1.93
N GLY A 78 -11.35 3.99 3.23
CA GLY A 78 -12.44 4.07 4.20
C GLY A 78 -13.39 5.23 3.89
N SER A 79 -12.83 6.39 3.52
CA SER A 79 -13.65 7.58 3.24
C SER A 79 -14.46 7.47 1.95
N LEU A 80 -13.81 6.97 0.89
CA LEU A 80 -14.44 6.78 -0.41
C LEU A 80 -15.52 5.71 -0.34
N PHE A 81 -15.30 4.66 0.45
CA PHE A 81 -16.26 3.60 0.63
C PHE A 81 -17.47 4.05 1.47
N ALA A 82 -17.26 4.82 2.54
CA ALA A 82 -18.34 5.44 3.31
C ALA A 82 -19.19 6.38 2.45
N ALA A 83 -18.55 7.19 1.60
CA ALA A 83 -19.22 8.10 0.69
C ALA A 83 -19.85 7.41 -0.54
N LYS A 84 -19.75 6.08 -0.68
CA LYS A 84 -20.18 5.31 -1.87
C LYS A 84 -19.60 5.85 -3.19
N ALA A 85 -18.42 6.48 -3.11
CA ALA A 85 -17.76 7.15 -4.23
C ALA A 85 -16.89 6.19 -5.07
N ILE A 86 -16.64 4.97 -4.59
CA ILE A 86 -15.92 3.92 -5.32
C ILE A 86 -16.72 2.61 -5.38
N PRO A 87 -16.59 1.84 -6.48
CA PRO A 87 -17.06 0.47 -6.53
C PRO A 87 -16.34 -0.41 -5.49
N SER A 88 -17.03 -1.40 -4.92
CA SER A 88 -16.41 -2.35 -3.97
C SER A 88 -15.26 -3.13 -4.58
N PHE A 89 -15.28 -3.37 -5.90
CA PHE A 89 -14.17 -4.00 -6.62
C PHE A 89 -12.86 -3.23 -6.48
N ASP A 90 -12.90 -1.89 -6.44
CA ASP A 90 -11.70 -1.05 -6.38
C ASP A 90 -10.96 -1.20 -5.03
N LEU A 91 -11.59 -1.78 -4.01
CA LEU A 91 -10.92 -2.16 -2.76
C LEU A 91 -9.87 -3.26 -2.96
N LEU A 92 -10.01 -4.12 -3.97
CA LEU A 92 -9.06 -5.20 -4.24
C LEU A 92 -7.67 -4.68 -4.64
N PHE A 93 -7.57 -3.44 -5.11
CA PHE A 93 -6.28 -2.80 -5.41
C PHE A 93 -5.40 -2.58 -4.18
N ILE A 94 -5.93 -2.73 -2.96
CA ILE A 94 -5.10 -2.73 -1.77
C ILE A 94 -4.17 -3.96 -1.69
N LEU A 95 -4.55 -5.08 -2.29
CA LEU A 95 -3.74 -6.32 -2.26
C LEU A 95 -2.37 -6.14 -2.93
N PRO A 96 -2.26 -5.68 -4.19
CA PRO A 96 -0.95 -5.42 -4.79
C PRO A 96 -0.18 -4.32 -4.05
N GLN A 97 -0.87 -3.34 -3.45
CA GLN A 97 -0.22 -2.31 -2.63
C GLN A 97 0.43 -2.88 -1.37
N PHE A 98 -0.23 -3.80 -0.66
CA PHE A 98 0.38 -4.51 0.48
C PHE A 98 1.59 -5.35 0.07
N VAL A 99 1.50 -6.06 -1.07
CA VAL A 99 2.64 -6.84 -1.58
C VAL A 99 3.80 -5.91 -1.97
N ALA A 100 3.52 -4.76 -2.58
CA ALA A 100 4.53 -3.74 -2.90
C ALA A 100 5.17 -3.15 -1.64
N ALA A 101 4.38 -2.81 -0.62
CA ALA A 101 4.88 -2.33 0.67
C ALA A 101 5.75 -3.40 1.36
N PHE A 102 5.33 -4.67 1.34
CA PHE A 102 6.12 -5.77 1.89
C PHE A 102 7.45 -5.95 1.16
N ALA A 103 7.45 -5.87 -0.17
CA ALA A 103 8.66 -5.90 -0.98
C ALA A 103 9.62 -4.76 -0.58
N ALA A 104 9.09 -3.55 -0.42
CA ALA A 104 9.87 -2.37 -0.02
C ALA A 104 10.47 -2.52 1.38
N ILE A 105 9.69 -3.00 2.37
CA ILE A 105 10.19 -3.28 3.72
C ILE A 105 11.30 -4.33 3.67
N LEU A 106 11.10 -5.42 2.91
CA LEU A 106 12.07 -6.50 2.84
C LEU A 106 13.40 -6.06 2.21
N ILE A 107 13.33 -5.23 1.17
CA ILE A 107 14.52 -4.62 0.55
C ILE A 107 15.23 -3.69 1.54
N GLY A 108 14.50 -2.78 2.19
CA GLY A 108 15.07 -1.83 3.13
C GLY A 108 15.72 -2.48 4.35
N GLN A 109 15.08 -3.51 4.92
CA GLN A 109 15.66 -4.32 5.99
C GLN A 109 16.90 -5.10 5.53
N GLY A 110 16.92 -5.54 4.27
CA GLY A 110 18.11 -6.13 3.66
C GLY A 110 19.28 -5.15 3.61
N MET A 111 19.02 -3.89 3.26
CA MET A 111 20.05 -2.83 3.24
C MET A 111 20.58 -2.51 4.64
N ILE A 112 19.70 -2.36 5.63
CA ILE A 112 20.12 -2.08 7.03
C ILE A 112 21.03 -3.20 7.54
N LYS A 113 20.63 -4.45 7.36
CA LYS A 113 21.41 -5.61 7.79
C LYS A 113 22.77 -5.71 7.10
N ASP A 114 22.86 -5.26 5.86
CA ASP A 114 24.12 -5.21 5.13
C ASP A 114 25.06 -4.12 5.66
N TYR A 115 24.52 -2.95 5.99
CA TYR A 115 25.24 -1.90 6.72
C TYR A 115 25.76 -2.39 8.09
N GLU A 116 25.03 -3.28 8.75
CA GLU A 116 25.45 -3.93 9.99
C GLU A 116 26.50 -5.06 9.79
N GLY A 117 26.89 -5.35 8.54
CA GLY A 117 27.96 -6.29 8.19
C GLY A 117 27.52 -7.74 8.04
N SER A 118 26.21 -8.02 7.96
CA SER A 118 25.70 -9.41 7.88
C SER A 118 25.73 -10.03 6.46
N GLY A 119 25.96 -9.24 5.41
CA GLY A 119 26.12 -9.73 4.03
C GLY A 119 24.86 -10.33 3.38
N VAL A 120 23.67 -10.11 3.95
CA VAL A 120 22.41 -10.72 3.47
C VAL A 120 21.66 -9.89 2.41
N LEU A 121 22.28 -8.81 1.90
CA LEU A 121 21.65 -7.88 0.96
C LEU A 121 21.13 -8.58 -0.28
N TYR A 122 21.96 -9.40 -0.92
CA TYR A 122 21.60 -10.03 -2.20
C TYR A 122 20.40 -10.96 -2.08
N GLU A 123 20.31 -11.70 -0.96
CA GLU A 123 19.20 -12.61 -0.71
C GLU A 123 17.89 -11.84 -0.48
N HIS A 124 17.91 -10.79 0.33
CA HIS A 124 16.75 -9.96 0.59
C HIS A 124 16.35 -9.20 -0.68
N TRP A 125 17.31 -8.63 -1.40
CA TRP A 125 17.06 -7.96 -2.68
C TRP A 125 16.36 -8.88 -3.69
N ARG A 126 16.90 -10.09 -3.89
CA ARG A 126 16.30 -11.07 -4.82
C ARG A 126 14.88 -11.44 -4.43
N ARG A 127 14.60 -11.65 -3.14
CA ARG A 127 13.24 -11.93 -2.66
C ARG A 127 12.33 -10.71 -2.84
N GLY A 128 12.81 -9.52 -2.51
CA GLY A 128 12.09 -8.26 -2.64
C GLY A 128 11.66 -7.98 -4.08
N VAL A 129 12.57 -8.17 -5.04
CA VAL A 129 12.27 -8.03 -6.47
C VAL A 129 11.18 -9.03 -6.91
N LYS A 130 11.19 -10.27 -6.43
CA LYS A 130 10.13 -11.24 -6.73
C LYS A 130 8.76 -10.76 -6.23
N TYR A 131 8.69 -10.23 -5.01
CA TYR A 131 7.44 -9.68 -4.49
C TYR A 131 7.01 -8.41 -5.23
N LEU A 132 7.95 -7.56 -5.65
CA LEU A 132 7.64 -6.40 -6.48
C LEU A 132 7.05 -6.81 -7.83
N LEU A 133 7.64 -7.80 -8.50
CA LEU A 133 7.12 -8.35 -9.75
C LEU A 133 5.74 -8.99 -9.56
N ALA A 134 5.54 -9.71 -8.45
CA ALA A 134 4.23 -10.27 -8.11
C ALA A 134 3.18 -9.16 -7.86
N ALA A 135 3.56 -8.07 -7.19
CA ALA A 135 2.70 -6.92 -6.97
C ALA A 135 2.32 -6.24 -8.29
N LEU A 136 3.28 -6.02 -9.19
CA LEU A 136 3.05 -5.45 -10.52
C LEU A 136 2.16 -6.36 -11.38
N PHE A 137 2.39 -7.67 -11.35
CA PHE A 137 1.57 -8.64 -12.07
C PHE A 137 0.13 -8.63 -11.54
N LEU A 138 -0.05 -8.72 -10.22
CA LEU A 138 -1.36 -8.69 -9.59
C LEU A 138 -2.08 -7.37 -9.88
N PHE A 139 -1.35 -6.25 -9.83
CA PHE A 139 -1.86 -4.92 -10.17
C PHE A 139 -2.34 -4.86 -11.62
N GLY A 140 -1.50 -5.30 -12.57
CA GLY A 140 -1.86 -5.35 -13.99
C GLY A 140 -3.06 -6.26 -14.27
N LEU A 141 -3.12 -7.42 -13.62
CA LEU A 141 -4.25 -8.34 -13.71
C LEU A 141 -5.54 -7.67 -13.23
N LEU A 142 -5.52 -7.02 -12.06
CA LEU A 142 -6.68 -6.31 -11.53
C LEU A 142 -7.10 -5.16 -12.44
N LEU A 143 -6.16 -4.42 -13.04
CA LEU A 143 -6.48 -3.38 -14.02
C LEU A 143 -7.19 -3.93 -15.26
N ILE A 144 -6.80 -5.11 -15.75
CA ILE A 144 -7.45 -5.77 -16.88
C ILE A 144 -8.86 -6.22 -16.49
N VAL A 145 -8.99 -6.93 -15.36
CA VAL A 145 -10.27 -7.44 -14.87
C VAL A 145 -11.26 -6.30 -14.59
N ARG A 146 -10.77 -5.19 -14.03
CA ARG A 146 -11.58 -4.00 -13.77
C ARG A 146 -12.27 -3.46 -15.03
N ARG A 147 -11.60 -3.48 -16.18
CA ARG A 147 -12.16 -3.00 -17.46
C ARG A 147 -13.33 -3.85 -17.96
N MET A 148 -13.55 -5.03 -17.38
CA MET A 148 -14.65 -5.92 -17.72
C MET A 148 -15.92 -5.64 -16.91
N PHE A 149 -15.87 -4.72 -15.94
CA PHE A 149 -16.98 -4.29 -15.07
C PHE A 149 -17.20 -2.77 -15.20
#